data_AF-A0A8S3XA68-F1
#
_entry.id   AF-A0A8S3XA68-F1
#
_cell.length_a   1.000
_cell.length_b   1.000
_cell.length_c   1.000
_cell.angle_alpha   90.00
_cell.angle_beta   90.00
_cell.angle_gamma   90.00
#
_symmetry.space_group_name_H-M   'P 1'
#
loop_
_entity.id
_entity.type
_entity.pdbx_description
1 polymer ?
#
loop_
_entity_poly.entity_id
_entity_poly.type
_entity_poly.pdbx_seq_one_letter_code
_entity_poly.pdbx_strand_id
1 'polypeptide(L)'
;MPTCICPHSTIKSVIETLRIILKESGYECSKIDDNRKALVEKHDIQMLRFQYLRQLRKYRDEGRYIVYTDESYVHTTHLQNMCWKPVKGVSAVQKKLSKGTRVIIFHAGGCEGFVPNASLVYKANYTRGDYHDNMNLDNYKKWLTTQLLPNLPVKAVIVVDNASYYNALLEKAPNSNSNKQVMQTWLAEKIFSLTNQ
;
A
#
# COMPACT_ATOMS: atom_id res chain seq x y z
N MET A 1 59.73 -35.06 -19.38
CA MET A 1 58.75 -34.39 -18.49
C MET A 1 59.07 -32.91 -18.46
N PRO A 2 58.10 -32.06 -18.80
CA PRO A 2 57.75 -30.97 -17.90
C PRO A 2 56.24 -30.93 -17.65
N THR A 3 55.91 -30.65 -16.40
CA THR A 3 54.57 -30.49 -15.83
C THR A 3 53.95 -29.18 -16.30
N CYS A 4 52.77 -29.25 -16.92
CA CYS A 4 51.95 -28.07 -17.16
C CYS A 4 51.41 -27.55 -15.83
N ILE A 5 51.91 -26.39 -15.41
CA ILE A 5 51.30 -25.59 -14.34
C ILE A 5 50.07 -24.91 -14.98
N CYS A 6 48.88 -25.44 -14.73
CA CYS A 6 47.65 -24.67 -14.94
C CYS A 6 47.53 -23.69 -13.77
N PRO A 7 47.56 -22.37 -13.99
CA PRO A 7 47.31 -21.44 -12.92
C PRO A 7 45.84 -21.53 -12.56
N HIS A 8 45.61 -21.97 -11.32
CA HIS A 8 44.33 -21.96 -10.65
C HIS A 8 43.87 -20.50 -10.56
N SER A 9 43.07 -20.04 -11.52
CA SER A 9 42.47 -18.71 -11.47
C SER A 9 41.39 -18.73 -10.39
N THR A 10 41.77 -18.22 -9.22
CA THR A 10 40.87 -17.93 -8.11
C THR A 10 39.71 -17.06 -8.63
N ILE A 11 38.51 -17.64 -8.72
CA ILE A 11 37.31 -16.95 -9.19
C ILE A 11 36.94 -15.89 -8.15
N LYS A 12 37.41 -14.66 -8.38
CA LYS A 12 36.95 -13.48 -7.64
C LYS A 12 35.61 -13.02 -8.22
N SER A 13 34.60 -13.06 -7.34
CA SER A 13 33.23 -12.55 -7.49
C SER A 13 32.28 -13.35 -8.41
N VAL A 14 31.23 -13.88 -7.79
CA VAL A 14 30.27 -14.84 -8.35
C VAL A 14 29.29 -14.21 -9.35
N ILE A 15 29.15 -12.88 -9.33
CA ILE A 15 28.11 -12.17 -10.07
C ILE A 15 28.56 -11.84 -11.50
N GLU A 16 29.81 -11.41 -11.69
CA GLU A 16 30.29 -10.97 -13.01
C GLU A 16 30.55 -12.16 -13.94
N THR A 17 31.10 -13.26 -13.40
CA THR A 17 31.25 -14.52 -14.15
C THR A 17 29.89 -15.05 -14.61
N LEU A 18 28.88 -15.01 -13.74
CA LEU A 18 27.51 -15.42 -14.09
C LEU A 18 26.90 -14.50 -15.16
N ARG A 19 27.17 -13.18 -15.07
CA ARG A 19 26.70 -12.19 -16.04
C ARG A 19 27.26 -12.45 -17.44
N ILE A 20 28.55 -12.80 -17.54
CA ILE A 20 29.22 -13.11 -18.80
C ILE A 20 28.65 -14.39 -19.41
N ILE A 21 28.56 -15.48 -18.63
CA ILE A 21 28.03 -16.78 -19.08
C ILE A 21 26.60 -16.64 -19.62
N LEU A 22 25.75 -15.87 -18.93
CA LEU A 22 24.35 -15.69 -19.35
C LEU A 22 24.26 -14.87 -20.63
N LYS A 23 25.09 -13.84 -20.78
CA LYS A 23 25.15 -13.05 -22.01
C LYS A 23 25.62 -13.88 -23.21
N GLU A 24 26.68 -14.68 -23.03
CA GLU A 24 27.22 -15.59 -24.07
C GLU A 24 26.24 -16.71 -24.43
N SER A 25 25.45 -17.18 -23.47
CA SER A 25 24.39 -18.19 -23.69
C SER A 25 23.14 -17.62 -24.38
N GLY A 26 23.21 -16.37 -24.86
CA GLY A 26 22.08 -15.71 -25.51
C GLY A 26 20.98 -15.32 -24.53
N TYR A 27 21.33 -14.78 -23.35
CA TYR A 27 20.38 -14.15 -22.45
C TYR A 27 20.63 -12.64 -22.39
N GLU A 28 19.55 -11.86 -22.39
CA GLU A 28 19.63 -10.41 -22.23
C GLU A 28 19.02 -9.96 -20.90
N CYS A 29 19.63 -8.91 -20.33
CA CYS A 29 19.15 -8.28 -19.13
C CYS A 29 18.35 -7.03 -19.51
N SER A 30 17.02 -7.16 -19.54
CA SER A 30 16.10 -6.08 -19.90
C SER A 30 15.12 -5.79 -18.77
N LYS A 31 14.63 -4.55 -18.71
CA LYS A 31 13.55 -4.19 -17.77
C LYS A 31 12.30 -4.97 -18.15
N ILE A 32 11.55 -5.41 -17.14
CA ILE A 32 10.20 -5.95 -17.35
C ILE A 32 9.32 -4.80 -17.83
N ASP A 33 8.55 -5.00 -18.90
CA ASP A 33 7.55 -4.04 -19.37
C ASP A 33 6.61 -3.68 -18.21
N ASP A 34 6.68 -2.43 -17.79
CA ASP A 34 5.78 -1.89 -16.78
C ASP A 34 4.69 -1.17 -17.58
N ASN A 35 3.48 -1.72 -17.57
CA ASN A 35 2.32 -1.40 -18.41
C ASN A 35 1.75 0.03 -18.17
N ARG A 36 2.61 1.00 -17.83
CA ARG A 36 2.28 2.36 -17.43
C ARG A 36 1.79 3.15 -18.64
N LYS A 37 0.49 3.45 -18.63
CA LYS A 37 -0.11 4.46 -19.49
C LYS A 37 0.15 5.85 -18.92
N ALA A 38 0.21 6.87 -19.77
CA ALA A 38 0.20 8.26 -19.31
C ALA A 38 -1.14 8.52 -18.59
N LEU A 39 -1.06 8.79 -17.28
CA LEU A 39 -2.23 9.12 -16.47
C LEU A 39 -2.49 10.62 -16.64
N VAL A 40 -3.66 10.96 -17.20
CA VAL A 40 -4.16 12.35 -17.25
C VAL A 40 -5.23 12.50 -16.17
N GLU A 41 -5.06 13.49 -15.31
CA GLU A 41 -6.00 13.81 -14.23
C GLU A 41 -7.32 14.35 -14.83
N LYS A 42 -8.46 13.83 -14.37
CA LYS A 42 -9.77 14.35 -14.77
C LYS A 42 -10.05 15.71 -14.13
N HIS A 43 -10.87 16.55 -14.76
CA HIS A 43 -11.17 17.91 -14.28
C HIS A 43 -11.85 17.97 -12.90
N ASP A 44 -12.72 17.02 -12.60
CA ASP A 44 -13.35 16.87 -11.29
C ASP A 44 -12.30 16.57 -10.20
N ILE A 45 -11.36 15.67 -10.48
CA ILE A 45 -10.25 15.34 -9.56
C ILE A 45 -9.33 16.55 -9.38
N GLN A 46 -9.04 17.30 -10.45
CA GLN A 46 -8.27 18.55 -10.35
C GLN A 46 -8.94 19.57 -9.42
N MET A 47 -10.26 19.72 -9.50
CA MET A 47 -11.01 20.62 -8.63
C MET A 47 -10.97 20.18 -7.16
N LEU A 48 -11.15 18.88 -6.90
CA LEU A 48 -11.02 18.32 -5.54
C LEU A 48 -9.61 18.54 -4.98
N ARG A 49 -8.58 18.31 -5.80
CA ARG A 49 -7.19 18.55 -5.42
C ARG A 49 -6.94 20.03 -5.11
N PHE A 50 -7.50 20.94 -5.91
CA PHE A 50 -7.40 22.38 -5.65
C PHE A 50 -8.05 22.77 -4.32
N GLN A 51 -9.25 22.27 -4.03
CA GLN A 51 -9.94 22.53 -2.75
C GLN A 51 -9.13 21.99 -1.57
N TYR A 52 -8.65 20.75 -1.68
CA TYR A 52 -7.77 20.13 -0.69
C TYR A 52 -6.52 20.99 -0.43
N LEU A 53 -5.81 21.40 -1.49
CA LEU A 53 -4.59 22.20 -1.36
C LEU A 53 -4.85 23.58 -0.76
N ARG A 54 -5.98 24.21 -1.10
CA ARG A 54 -6.39 25.50 -0.53
C ARG A 54 -6.65 25.37 0.98
N GLN A 55 -7.33 24.30 1.39
CA GLN A 55 -7.60 24.03 2.80
C GLN A 55 -6.31 23.72 3.58
N LEU A 56 -5.43 22.91 2.98
CA LEU A 56 -4.14 22.55 3.56
C LEU A 56 -3.24 23.77 3.72
N ARG A 57 -3.25 24.69 2.74
CA ARG A 57 -2.54 25.98 2.82
C ARG A 57 -3.04 26.80 4.00
N LYS A 58 -4.37 26.97 4.14
CA LYS A 58 -4.96 27.67 5.29
C LYS A 58 -4.46 27.11 6.63
N TYR A 59 -4.42 25.78 6.78
CA TYR A 59 -3.94 25.15 8.02
C TYR A 59 -2.44 25.35 8.27
N ARG A 60 -1.63 25.42 7.21
CA ARG A 60 -0.21 25.79 7.31
C ARG A 60 -0.04 27.25 7.73
N ASP A 61 -0.82 28.16 7.13
CA ASP A 61 -0.77 29.59 7.44
C ASP A 61 -1.20 29.87 8.89
N GLU A 62 -2.11 29.05 9.44
CA GLU A 62 -2.50 29.05 10.86
C GLU A 62 -1.47 28.39 11.79
N GLY A 63 -0.36 27.87 11.26
CA GLY A 63 0.69 27.20 12.05
C GLY A 63 0.26 25.87 12.66
N ARG A 64 -0.74 25.19 12.09
CA ARG A 64 -1.21 23.92 12.66
C ARG A 64 -0.23 22.78 12.40
N TYR A 65 -0.12 21.87 13.38
CA TYR A 65 0.63 20.64 13.23
C TYR A 65 -0.10 19.67 12.29
N ILE A 66 0.46 19.46 11.09
CA ILE A 66 -0.14 18.62 10.05
C ILE A 66 0.59 17.28 10.02
N VAL A 67 -0.16 16.20 10.17
CA VAL A 67 0.33 14.82 10.04
C VAL A 67 -0.38 14.10 8.91
N TYR A 68 0.37 13.27 8.20
CA TYR A 68 -0.11 12.42 7.13
C TYR A 68 -0.08 10.98 7.62
N THR A 69 -1.16 10.24 7.39
CA THR A 69 -1.27 8.82 7.72
C THR A 69 -1.22 8.01 6.44
N ASP A 70 -0.55 6.86 6.48
CA ASP A 70 -0.56 5.94 5.35
C ASP A 70 -0.36 4.50 5.80
N GLU A 71 -0.80 3.57 4.95
CA GLU A 71 -0.64 2.13 5.08
C GLU A 71 0.33 1.61 4.02
N SER A 72 1.39 0.94 4.47
CA SER A 72 2.38 0.32 3.61
C SER A 72 2.49 -1.18 3.85
N TYR A 73 2.85 -1.91 2.79
CA TYR A 73 2.94 -3.36 2.79
C TYR A 73 4.34 -3.80 2.39
N VAL A 74 4.97 -4.59 3.26
CA VAL A 74 6.24 -5.25 2.96
C VAL A 74 5.98 -6.71 2.66
N HIS A 75 6.35 -7.14 1.45
CA HIS A 75 6.23 -8.53 1.04
C HIS A 75 7.47 -9.33 1.45
N THR A 76 7.30 -10.50 2.09
CA THR A 76 8.42 -11.37 2.46
C THR A 76 9.21 -11.91 1.26
N THR A 77 8.62 -11.92 0.06
CA THR A 77 9.29 -12.37 -1.18
C THR A 77 9.83 -11.22 -2.03
N HIS A 78 10.14 -10.05 -1.46
CA HIS A 78 10.85 -8.99 -2.19
C HIS A 78 12.23 -9.49 -2.65
N LEU A 79 12.29 -10.02 -3.87
CA LEU A 79 13.52 -10.40 -4.58
C LEU A 79 13.83 -9.36 -5.66
N GLN A 80 15.11 -9.26 -6.06
CA GLN A 80 15.57 -8.34 -7.10
C GLN A 80 14.77 -8.49 -8.41
N ASN A 81 14.33 -7.36 -8.98
CA ASN A 81 13.56 -7.25 -10.23
C ASN A 81 14.31 -7.63 -11.51
N MET A 82 15.50 -8.24 -11.38
CA MET A 82 16.35 -8.60 -12.50
C MET A 82 16.31 -10.12 -12.66
N CYS A 83 15.77 -10.59 -13.79
CA CYS A 83 15.87 -11.98 -14.19
C CYS A 83 16.52 -12.07 -15.57
N TRP A 84 17.29 -13.12 -15.79
CA TRP A 84 17.88 -13.42 -17.08
C TRP A 84 16.87 -14.14 -17.96
N LYS A 85 16.68 -13.67 -19.19
CA LYS A 85 15.73 -14.25 -20.16
C LYS A 85 16.46 -14.75 -21.41
N PRO A 86 16.15 -15.95 -21.93
CA PRO A 86 16.74 -16.45 -23.18
C PRO A 86 16.22 -15.65 -24.39
N VAL A 87 17.10 -15.38 -25.36
CA VAL A 87 16.86 -14.52 -26.55
C VAL A 87 15.82 -15.11 -27.52
N LYS A 88 15.49 -16.40 -27.43
CA LYS A 88 14.51 -17.06 -28.31
C LYS A 88 13.34 -17.67 -27.56
N GLY A 89 12.17 -17.07 -27.71
CA GLY A 89 10.84 -17.69 -27.72
C GLY A 89 10.31 -18.36 -26.44
N VAL A 90 11.14 -18.63 -25.43
CA VAL A 90 10.67 -19.26 -24.19
C VAL A 90 10.43 -18.18 -23.15
N SER A 91 9.16 -17.92 -22.86
CA SER A 91 8.74 -17.10 -21.72
C SER A 91 9.49 -17.55 -20.47
N ALA A 92 10.20 -16.61 -19.84
CA ALA A 92 10.96 -16.85 -18.61
C ALA A 92 10.16 -17.71 -17.64
N VAL A 93 10.82 -18.64 -16.93
CA VAL A 93 10.19 -19.38 -15.83
C VAL A 93 9.79 -18.37 -14.76
N GLN A 94 8.58 -17.85 -14.88
CA GLN A 94 7.93 -17.11 -13.82
C GLN A 94 7.65 -18.15 -12.75
N LYS A 95 8.56 -18.27 -11.78
CA LYS A 95 8.21 -18.95 -10.54
C LYS A 95 6.95 -18.24 -10.06
N LYS A 96 5.80 -18.94 -10.07
CA LYS A 96 4.58 -18.47 -9.43
C LYS A 96 4.90 -18.41 -7.95
N LEU A 97 5.57 -17.35 -7.52
CA LEU A 97 5.80 -17.08 -6.12
C LEU A 97 4.41 -16.95 -5.52
N SER A 98 4.09 -17.83 -4.58
CA SER A 98 2.94 -17.58 -3.72
C SER A 98 3.12 -16.18 -3.17
N LYS A 99 2.02 -15.42 -3.10
CA LYS A 99 2.03 -14.12 -2.42
C LYS A 99 2.28 -14.44 -0.94
N GLY A 100 3.56 -14.52 -0.56
CA GLY A 100 4.02 -14.87 0.78
C GLY A 100 3.45 -13.95 1.85
N THR A 101 3.75 -14.25 3.11
CA THR A 101 3.27 -13.46 4.25
C THR A 101 3.66 -11.99 4.07
N ARG A 102 2.74 -11.08 4.36
CA ARG A 102 2.97 -9.64 4.30
C ARG A 102 3.06 -9.07 5.70
N VAL A 103 3.92 -8.08 5.87
CA VAL A 103 3.93 -7.21 7.04
C VAL A 103 3.23 -5.93 6.63
N ILE A 104 2.25 -5.52 7.42
CA ILE A 104 1.51 -4.28 7.29
C ILE A 104 2.11 -3.29 8.27
N ILE A 105 2.38 -2.09 7.77
CA ILE A 105 2.91 -0.98 8.54
C ILE A 105 1.93 0.17 8.38
N PHE A 106 1.40 0.66 9.50
CA PHE A 106 0.53 1.82 9.56
C PHE A 106 1.14 2.85 10.50
N HIS A 107 1.30 4.08 10.02
CA HIS A 107 1.97 5.13 10.78
C HIS A 107 1.48 6.52 10.37
N ALA A 108 1.70 7.51 11.25
CA ALA A 108 1.56 8.93 10.95
C ALA A 108 2.90 9.68 11.02
N GLY A 109 3.11 10.65 10.13
CA GLY A 109 4.29 11.52 10.15
C GLY A 109 4.00 12.93 9.66
N GLY A 110 4.75 13.90 10.18
CA GLY A 110 4.65 15.32 9.84
C GLY A 110 6.00 15.93 9.51
N CYS A 111 6.09 17.26 9.54
CA CYS A 111 7.35 18.00 9.28
C CYS A 111 8.45 17.73 10.33
N GLU A 112 8.07 17.29 11.53
CA GLU A 112 8.99 16.94 12.62
C GLU A 112 9.36 15.45 12.64
N GLY A 113 8.96 14.71 11.60
CA GLY A 113 9.18 13.27 11.49
C GLY A 113 7.98 12.44 11.93
N PHE A 114 8.23 11.21 12.34
CA PHE A 114 7.20 10.27 12.74
C PHE A 114 6.60 10.62 14.10
N VAL A 115 5.28 10.50 14.23
CA VAL A 115 4.59 10.71 15.51
C VAL A 115 5.01 9.62 16.50
N PRO A 116 5.58 9.95 17.67
CA PRO A 116 5.99 8.96 18.65
C PRO A 116 4.83 8.04 19.05
N ASN A 117 5.13 6.75 19.25
CA ASN A 117 4.14 5.73 19.68
C ASN A 117 2.94 5.54 18.73
N ALA A 118 2.99 6.06 17.50
CA ALA A 118 1.94 5.90 16.50
C ALA A 118 2.20 4.76 15.50
N SER A 119 3.28 3.99 15.68
CA SER A 119 3.63 2.88 14.79
C SER A 119 2.79 1.64 15.09
N LEU A 120 2.02 1.18 14.11
CA LEU A 120 1.33 -0.11 14.15
C LEU A 120 1.89 -1.04 13.09
N VAL A 121 2.50 -2.15 13.53
CA VAL A 121 3.09 -3.16 12.63
C VAL A 121 2.55 -4.52 12.97
N TYR A 122 2.01 -5.23 11.99
CA TYR A 122 1.47 -6.58 12.19
C TYR A 122 1.57 -7.43 10.91
N LYS A 123 1.50 -8.75 11.07
CA LYS A 123 1.49 -9.69 9.94
C LYS A 123 0.07 -9.78 9.40
N ALA A 124 -0.08 -9.73 8.08
CA ALA A 124 -1.36 -9.98 7.42
C ALA A 124 -1.82 -11.42 7.67
N ASN A 125 -3.08 -11.62 8.05
CA ASN A 125 -3.65 -12.95 8.26
C ASN A 125 -4.02 -13.55 6.90
N TYR A 126 -3.69 -14.83 6.70
CA TYR A 126 -3.89 -15.51 5.41
C TYR A 126 -5.34 -16.00 5.27
N THR A 127 -6.29 -15.10 5.04
CA THR A 127 -7.67 -15.46 4.70
C THR A 127 -8.03 -14.90 3.33
N ARG A 128 -7.90 -15.75 2.31
CA ARG A 128 -8.47 -15.63 0.96
C ARG A 128 -8.31 -14.28 0.24
N GLY A 129 -7.08 -13.95 -0.18
CA GLY A 129 -6.80 -13.24 -1.43
C GLY A 129 -7.24 -11.77 -1.58
N ASP A 130 -8.17 -11.28 -0.77
CA ASP A 130 -8.57 -9.88 -0.66
C ASP A 130 -7.74 -9.21 0.44
N TYR A 131 -6.91 -8.27 0.03
CA TYR A 131 -5.98 -7.61 0.94
C TYR A 131 -6.66 -6.52 1.77
N HIS A 132 -7.82 -6.03 1.31
CA HIS A 132 -8.58 -4.97 1.93
C HIS A 132 -9.20 -5.38 3.28
N ASP A 133 -9.20 -6.67 3.61
CA ASP A 133 -9.74 -7.18 4.89
C ASP A 133 -8.73 -7.13 6.06
N ASN A 134 -7.44 -6.81 5.80
CA ASN A 134 -6.44 -6.81 6.87
C ASN A 134 -6.44 -5.52 7.71
N MET A 135 -6.81 -4.39 7.12
CA MET A 135 -7.06 -3.14 7.82
C MET A 135 -8.55 -2.84 7.74
N ASN A 136 -9.23 -2.88 8.88
CA ASN A 136 -10.66 -2.66 8.97
C ASN A 136 -10.94 -1.44 9.86
N LEU A 137 -12.20 -0.99 9.86
CA LEU A 137 -12.63 0.18 10.62
C LEU A 137 -12.27 0.10 12.11
N ASP A 138 -12.41 -1.08 12.72
CA ASP A 138 -12.20 -1.24 14.16
C ASP A 138 -10.72 -1.15 14.54
N ASN A 139 -9.85 -1.77 13.75
CA ASN A 139 -8.40 -1.66 13.90
C ASN A 139 -7.95 -0.21 13.70
N TYR A 140 -8.48 0.47 12.68
CA TYR A 140 -8.20 1.88 12.44
C TYR A 140 -8.67 2.76 13.61
N LYS A 141 -9.91 2.61 14.07
CA LYS A 141 -10.45 3.36 15.21
C LYS A 141 -9.62 3.15 16.47
N LYS A 142 -9.25 1.90 16.77
CA LYS A 142 -8.40 1.56 17.91
C LYS A 142 -7.05 2.27 17.80
N TRP A 143 -6.37 2.15 16.67
CA TRP A 143 -5.10 2.85 16.45
C TRP A 143 -5.24 4.37 16.58
N LEU A 144 -6.27 4.95 15.95
CA LEU A 144 -6.51 6.40 15.96
C LEU A 144 -6.68 6.90 17.40
N THR A 145 -7.47 6.20 18.20
CA THR A 145 -7.81 6.59 19.57
C THR A 145 -6.74 6.28 20.61
N THR A 146 -6.04 5.15 20.50
CA THR A 146 -5.10 4.71 21.53
C THR A 146 -3.64 5.04 21.21
N GLN A 147 -3.31 5.29 19.94
CA GLN A 147 -1.93 5.54 19.49
C GLN A 147 -1.79 6.92 18.86
N LEU A 148 -2.56 7.27 17.84
CA LEU A 148 -2.34 8.53 17.13
C LEU A 148 -2.77 9.75 17.95
N LEU A 149 -4.06 9.88 18.28
CA LEU A 149 -4.62 11.07 18.93
C LEU A 149 -3.94 11.44 20.26
N PRO A 150 -3.59 10.48 21.15
CA PRO A 150 -2.90 10.82 22.41
C PRO A 150 -1.50 11.40 22.22
N ASN A 151 -0.85 11.13 21.08
CA ASN A 151 0.50 11.60 20.77
C ASN A 151 0.50 12.82 19.83
N LEU A 152 -0.65 13.43 19.59
CA LEU A 152 -0.77 14.65 18.79
C LEU A 152 -1.02 15.89 19.66
N PRO A 153 -0.48 17.06 19.27
CA PRO A 153 -0.83 18.31 19.93
C PRO A 153 -2.29 18.69 19.65
N VAL A 154 -2.83 19.52 20.54
CA VAL A 154 -4.19 20.07 20.41
C VAL A 154 -4.32 20.82 19.07
N LYS A 155 -5.46 20.64 18.39
CA LYS A 155 -5.77 21.23 17.07
C LYS A 155 -4.85 20.78 15.92
N ALA A 156 -4.16 19.64 16.06
CA ALA A 156 -3.49 18.99 14.94
C ALA A 156 -4.47 18.67 13.79
N VAL A 157 -3.95 18.64 12.57
CA VAL A 157 -4.67 18.25 11.37
C VAL A 157 -4.15 16.91 10.90
N ILE A 158 -5.06 15.95 10.78
CA ILE A 158 -4.76 14.62 10.26
C ILE A 158 -5.18 14.58 8.80
N VAL A 159 -4.24 14.27 7.92
CA VAL A 159 -4.47 14.05 6.49
C VAL A 159 -4.53 12.55 6.28
N VAL A 160 -5.67 12.09 5.74
CA VAL A 160 -5.96 10.69 5.47
C VAL A 160 -6.28 10.53 3.98
N ASP A 161 -5.91 9.40 3.40
CA ASP A 161 -6.30 9.03 2.05
C ASP A 161 -7.78 8.60 1.98
N ASN A 162 -8.31 8.39 0.78
CA ASN A 162 -9.72 8.03 0.58
C ASN A 162 -9.93 6.51 0.51
N ALA A 163 -9.39 5.76 1.48
CA ALA A 163 -9.65 4.33 1.57
C ALA A 163 -11.08 4.04 2.03
N SER A 164 -11.66 2.94 1.53
CA SER A 164 -13.04 2.54 1.80
C SER A 164 -13.33 2.32 3.28
N TYR A 165 -12.35 1.85 4.06
CA TYR A 165 -12.51 1.55 5.48
C TYR A 165 -12.53 2.80 6.38
N TYR A 166 -12.13 3.99 5.89
CA TYR A 166 -12.37 5.24 6.62
C TYR A 166 -13.82 5.73 6.49
N ASN A 167 -14.47 5.39 5.36
CA ASN A 167 -15.80 5.86 5.00
C ASN A 167 -16.90 4.92 5.52
N ALA A 168 -16.82 4.55 6.80
CA ALA A 168 -17.86 3.78 7.44
C ALA A 168 -19.05 4.69 7.76
N LEU A 169 -20.16 4.45 7.04
CA LEU A 169 -21.44 5.08 7.36
C LEU A 169 -21.87 4.62 8.75
N LEU A 170 -22.15 5.59 9.64
CA LEU A 170 -22.67 5.33 10.99
C LEU A 170 -23.97 4.52 10.92
N GLU A 171 -24.78 4.81 9.90
CA GLU A 171 -25.98 4.06 9.52
C GLU A 171 -25.88 3.72 8.05
N LYS A 172 -25.43 2.51 7.75
CA LYS A 172 -25.32 2.06 6.37
C LYS A 172 -26.72 1.83 5.81
N ALA A 173 -27.10 2.63 4.81
CA ALA A 173 -28.30 2.35 4.05
C ALA A 173 -28.20 0.94 3.44
N PRO A 174 -29.28 0.15 3.48
CA PRO A 174 -29.31 -1.14 2.81
C PRO A 174 -29.01 -0.96 1.32
N ASN A 175 -28.33 -1.95 0.73
CA ASN A 175 -27.94 -1.93 -0.68
C ASN A 175 -28.69 -3.02 -1.46
N SER A 176 -28.41 -3.15 -2.76
CA SER A 176 -29.07 -4.12 -3.63
C SER A 176 -28.91 -5.59 -3.20
N ASN A 177 -27.93 -5.88 -2.33
CA ASN A 177 -27.70 -7.22 -1.77
C ASN A 177 -28.35 -7.42 -0.39
N SER A 178 -28.93 -6.37 0.22
CA SER A 178 -29.65 -6.48 1.49
C SER A 178 -30.98 -7.22 1.30
N ASN A 179 -31.40 -8.00 2.29
CA ASN A 179 -32.68 -8.67 2.23
C ASN A 179 -33.84 -7.68 2.49
N LYS A 180 -35.06 -8.07 2.09
CA LYS A 180 -36.26 -7.23 2.21
C LYS A 180 -36.53 -6.78 3.65
N GLN A 181 -36.30 -7.65 4.63
CA GLN A 181 -36.54 -7.33 6.05
C GLN A 181 -35.62 -6.21 6.54
N VAL A 182 -34.33 -6.29 6.24
CA VAL A 182 -33.35 -5.25 6.59
C VAL A 182 -33.73 -3.91 5.95
N MET A 183 -34.21 -3.93 4.70
CA MET A 183 -34.71 -2.72 4.03
C MET A 183 -35.94 -2.13 4.73
N GLN A 184 -36.90 -2.97 5.11
CA GLN A 184 -38.13 -2.53 5.79
C GLN A 184 -37.84 -1.96 7.17
N THR A 185 -36.98 -2.60 7.96
CA THR A 185 -36.58 -2.12 9.30
C THR A 185 -35.90 -0.76 9.20
N TRP A 186 -34.92 -0.62 8.29
CA TRP A 186 -34.20 0.64 8.09
C TRP A 186 -35.15 1.78 7.68
N LEU A 187 -36.11 1.51 6.78
CA LEU A 187 -37.11 2.51 6.38
C LEU A 187 -38.03 2.91 7.54
N ALA A 188 -38.51 1.95 8.33
CA ALA A 188 -39.39 2.21 9.46
C ALA A 188 -38.71 3.08 10.53
N GLU A 189 -37.45 2.79 10.86
CA GLU A 189 -36.64 3.56 11.82
C GLU A 189 -36.45 5.02 11.35
N LYS A 190 -36.17 5.22 10.04
CA LYS A 190 -36.02 6.56 9.48
C LYS A 190 -37.33 7.35 9.44
N ILE A 191 -38.43 6.71 9.04
CA ILE A 191 -39.74 7.37 9.03
C ILE A 191 -40.14 7.79 10.45
N PHE A 192 -39.93 6.93 11.45
CA PHE A 192 -40.28 7.24 12.85
C PHE A 192 -39.42 8.38 13.45
N SER A 193 -38.17 8.50 13.02
CA SER A 193 -37.28 9.60 13.43
C SER A 193 -37.69 10.97 12.87
N LEU A 194 -38.35 10.98 11.70
CA LEU A 194 -38.81 12.22 11.03
C LEU A 194 -40.15 12.72 11.56
N THR A 195 -40.97 11.84 12.14
CA THR A 195 -42.28 12.19 12.71
C THR A 195 -42.22 12.69 14.16
N ASN A 196 -41.06 12.57 14.82
CA ASN A 196 -40.84 12.99 16.21
C ASN A 196 -39.90 14.22 16.34
N GLN A 197 -39.66 14.93 15.24
CA GLN A 197 -39.04 16.26 15.20
C GLN A 197 -40.11 17.31 14.92
#